data_AF-A0A929DGZ3-F1
#
_entry.id   AF-A0A929DGZ3-F1
#
_cell.length_a   1.000
_cell.length_b   1.000
_cell.length_c   1.000
_cell.angle_alpha   90.00
_cell.angle_beta   90.00
_cell.angle_gamma   90.00
#
_symmetry.space_group_name_H-M   'P 1'
#
loop_
_entity.id
_entity.type
_entity.pdbx_description
1 polymer ?
#
loop_
_entity_poly.entity_id
_entity_poly.type
_entity_poly.pdbx_seq_one_letter_code
_entity_poly.pdbx_strand_id
1 'polypeptide(L)'
;GYLSAIDIYITPYLNEAQITSGTLSYAIGAGTAVLSTPYWHAKELLSDGRGRLFDFKDSETLSNILIKLFDSPEELSRIRKKAYQYGRKTIWPEIGALYLKLIANVLKSIPDVKMKEEPVINPLILPEFCLDHIQRLTDDTGIIQHAKYIIPNFKEGYSLDDNTRALLMSLVVFRQRKSKEALKLMSIYLSFIFYMQNDDGTFRNYLSFKRDFIDRVGSEDSFGRTIWALGYLVKYPPNSSFFEIGVELLRKSFPHFNNLKSIRGIANTIIGICYFLKSFPDDKDIKNILNDMTFKVIKSYQKHKTENWHWFEPILSYDNGIIPLSLLYAYKELGDENILKVAYESIKFLEKVTMNKGYLAPVGSDNWYKKGGGCSRFAQQPIDAAAMVMMFYQAYLISKDKTF
;
A
#
# COMPACT_ATOMS: atom_id res chain seq x y z
N GLY A 1 4.10 -34.72 -30.89
CA GLY A 1 5.52 -34.30 -30.92
C GLY A 1 6.36 -35.47 -31.34
N TYR A 2 7.51 -35.29 -31.97
CA TYR A 2 8.28 -36.37 -32.60
C TYR A 2 8.46 -37.64 -31.74
N LEU A 3 8.59 -37.51 -30.42
CA LEU A 3 8.70 -38.65 -29.49
C LEU A 3 7.47 -39.58 -29.44
N SER A 4 6.25 -39.08 -29.68
CA SER A 4 5.04 -39.90 -29.69
C SER A 4 4.89 -40.75 -30.95
N ALA A 5 5.68 -40.46 -32.00
CA ALA A 5 5.73 -41.19 -33.26
C ALA A 5 6.87 -42.21 -33.32
N ILE A 6 7.67 -42.33 -32.25
CA ILE A 6 8.79 -43.27 -32.15
C ILE A 6 8.30 -44.56 -31.50
N ASP A 7 8.76 -45.70 -32.03
CA ASP A 7 8.47 -47.02 -31.46
C ASP A 7 9.34 -47.34 -30.25
N ILE A 8 10.65 -47.08 -30.37
CA ILE A 8 11.65 -47.34 -29.34
C ILE A 8 12.63 -46.16 -29.25
N TYR A 9 12.83 -45.64 -28.04
CA TYR A 9 13.78 -44.58 -27.73
C TYR A 9 15.00 -45.17 -27.01
N ILE A 10 16.21 -44.87 -27.50
CA ILE A 10 17.46 -45.48 -27.01
C ILE A 10 18.38 -44.40 -26.45
N THR A 11 18.94 -44.63 -25.26
CA THR A 11 19.92 -43.74 -24.61
C THR A 11 21.18 -44.52 -24.18
N PRO A 12 22.16 -44.69 -25.08
CA PRO A 12 23.38 -45.46 -24.83
C PRO A 12 24.49 -44.55 -24.28
N TYR A 13 24.30 -43.94 -23.11
CA TYR A 13 25.36 -43.12 -22.52
C TYR A 13 26.55 -43.99 -22.09
N LEU A 14 27.76 -43.42 -22.12
CA LEU A 14 29.00 -44.17 -21.83
C LEU A 14 29.44 -44.08 -20.37
N ASN A 15 28.76 -43.27 -19.55
CA ASN A 15 29.14 -42.99 -18.17
C ASN A 15 27.93 -43.16 -17.23
N GLU A 16 28.15 -43.80 -16.09
CA GLU A 16 27.14 -44.04 -15.05
C GLU A 16 26.81 -42.77 -14.26
N ALA A 17 27.74 -41.81 -14.16
CA ALA A 17 27.60 -40.57 -13.39
C ALA A 17 26.64 -39.53 -14.02
N GLN A 18 25.77 -39.94 -14.94
CA GLN A 18 24.74 -39.07 -15.51
C GLN A 18 23.58 -38.93 -14.52
N ILE A 19 23.49 -37.76 -13.88
CA ILE A 19 22.52 -37.52 -12.79
C ILE A 19 21.10 -37.29 -13.32
N THR A 20 20.93 -36.72 -14.53
CA THR A 20 19.60 -36.49 -15.14
C THR A 20 19.64 -36.61 -16.66
N SER A 21 18.49 -36.89 -17.27
CA SER A 21 18.30 -36.86 -18.73
C SER A 21 16.89 -36.38 -19.06
N GLY A 22 16.77 -35.14 -19.52
CA GLY A 22 15.47 -34.57 -19.88
C GLY A 22 14.81 -35.31 -21.05
N THR A 23 15.61 -35.75 -22.03
CA THR A 23 15.09 -36.47 -23.21
C THR A 23 14.52 -37.84 -22.85
N LEU A 24 15.14 -38.53 -21.87
CA LEU A 24 14.58 -39.74 -21.28
C LEU A 24 13.23 -39.48 -20.58
N SER A 25 13.15 -38.43 -19.77
CA SER A 25 11.89 -38.05 -19.09
C SER A 25 10.78 -37.72 -20.09
N TYR A 26 11.10 -37.04 -21.19
CA TYR A 26 10.13 -36.77 -22.26
C TYR A 26 9.69 -38.04 -22.99
N ALA A 27 10.59 -38.99 -23.26
CA ALA A 27 10.25 -40.25 -23.90
C ALA A 27 9.30 -41.11 -23.04
N ILE A 28 9.56 -41.19 -21.72
CA ILE A 28 8.64 -41.84 -20.78
C ILE A 28 7.31 -41.09 -20.67
N GLY A 29 7.34 -39.76 -20.62
CA GLY A 29 6.13 -38.93 -20.63
C GLY A 29 5.28 -39.11 -21.90
N ALA A 30 5.92 -39.41 -23.04
CA ALA A 30 5.27 -39.71 -24.30
C ALA A 30 4.79 -41.18 -24.42
N GLY A 31 5.14 -42.05 -23.47
CA GLY A 31 4.76 -43.47 -23.50
C GLY A 31 5.56 -44.31 -24.50
N THR A 32 6.77 -43.88 -24.84
CA THR A 32 7.67 -44.62 -25.74
C THR A 32 8.34 -45.76 -24.98
N ALA A 33 8.64 -46.88 -25.66
CA ALA A 33 9.45 -47.92 -25.06
C ALA A 33 10.90 -47.45 -24.99
N VAL A 34 11.53 -47.59 -23.82
CA VAL A 34 12.89 -47.06 -23.62
C VAL A 34 13.90 -48.17 -23.38
N LEU A 35 15.02 -48.05 -24.08
CA LEU A 35 16.25 -48.81 -23.87
C LEU A 35 17.34 -47.84 -23.38
N SER A 36 18.06 -48.20 -22.31
CA SER A 36 19.09 -47.32 -21.77
C SER A 36 20.25 -48.08 -21.14
N THR A 37 21.44 -47.50 -21.18
CA THR A 37 22.52 -47.88 -20.27
C THR A 37 22.18 -47.55 -18.82
N PRO A 38 22.68 -48.27 -17.82
CA PRO A 38 22.14 -48.21 -16.47
C PRO A 38 22.76 -47.06 -15.63
N TYR A 39 22.68 -45.81 -16.11
CA TYR A 39 22.97 -44.63 -15.29
C TYR A 39 21.87 -44.39 -14.25
N TRP A 40 22.17 -43.67 -13.17
CA TRP A 40 21.29 -43.59 -11.99
C TRP A 40 19.85 -43.20 -12.30
N HIS A 41 19.65 -42.15 -13.10
CA HIS A 41 18.31 -41.72 -13.49
C HIS A 41 17.57 -42.73 -14.39
N ALA A 42 18.27 -43.47 -15.27
CA ALA A 42 17.65 -44.54 -16.07
C ALA A 42 17.27 -45.77 -15.22
N LYS A 43 18.12 -46.17 -14.26
CA LYS A 43 17.82 -47.27 -13.33
C LYS A 43 16.52 -47.02 -12.58
N GLU A 44 16.34 -45.80 -12.07
CA GLU A 44 15.14 -45.41 -11.34
C GLU A 44 13.91 -45.32 -12.27
N LEU A 45 14.05 -44.60 -13.39
CA LEU A 45 12.90 -44.30 -14.25
C LEU A 45 12.37 -45.55 -14.98
N LEU A 46 13.26 -46.48 -15.36
CA LEU A 46 12.92 -47.69 -16.11
C LEU A 46 12.60 -48.91 -15.23
N SER A 47 12.66 -48.76 -13.90
CA SER A 47 12.30 -49.81 -12.93
C SER A 47 10.87 -50.34 -13.14
N ASP A 48 10.53 -51.47 -12.52
CA ASP A 48 9.23 -52.15 -12.65
C ASP A 48 8.83 -52.53 -14.11
N GLY A 49 9.83 -52.66 -14.98
CA GLY A 49 9.64 -53.01 -16.39
C GLY A 49 9.06 -51.88 -17.24
N ARG A 50 9.36 -50.62 -16.88
CA ARG A 50 9.03 -49.42 -17.65
C ARG A 50 9.99 -49.18 -18.83
N GLY A 51 11.07 -49.95 -18.90
CA GLY A 51 11.98 -50.06 -20.04
C GLY A 51 12.83 -51.32 -19.97
N ARG A 52 13.94 -51.34 -20.71
CA ARG A 52 15.02 -52.33 -20.55
C ARG A 52 16.37 -51.62 -20.41
N LEU A 53 17.26 -52.26 -19.66
CA LEU A 53 18.63 -51.82 -19.49
C LEU A 53 19.58 -52.78 -20.21
N PHE A 54 20.70 -52.25 -20.70
CA PHE A 54 21.81 -53.00 -21.29
C PHE A 54 23.13 -52.37 -20.84
N ASP A 55 24.21 -53.13 -20.72
CA ASP A 55 25.44 -52.63 -20.13
C ASP A 55 26.18 -51.59 -21.00
N PHE A 56 27.07 -50.84 -20.37
CA PHE A 56 27.89 -49.83 -21.05
C PHE A 56 28.80 -50.49 -22.08
N LYS A 57 28.82 -49.93 -23.30
CA LYS A 57 29.59 -50.45 -24.44
C LYS A 57 29.18 -51.87 -24.89
N ASP A 58 27.99 -52.33 -24.53
CA ASP A 58 27.44 -53.63 -24.95
C ASP A 58 26.44 -53.48 -26.10
N SER A 59 26.95 -53.40 -27.32
CA SER A 59 26.13 -53.32 -28.52
C SER A 59 25.40 -54.63 -28.85
N GLU A 60 25.93 -55.77 -28.41
CA GLU A 60 25.36 -57.09 -28.69
C GLU A 60 24.07 -57.30 -27.90
N THR A 61 24.08 -57.03 -26.59
CA THR A 61 22.89 -57.08 -25.75
C THR A 61 21.84 -56.06 -26.18
N LEU A 62 22.25 -54.84 -26.56
CA LEU A 62 21.33 -53.85 -27.11
C LEU A 62 20.61 -54.39 -28.36
N SER A 63 21.37 -54.95 -29.31
CA SER A 63 20.82 -55.51 -30.55
C SER A 63 19.83 -56.65 -30.25
N ASN A 64 20.20 -57.57 -29.37
CA ASN A 64 19.36 -58.70 -28.97
C ASN A 64 18.04 -58.25 -28.32
N ILE A 65 18.09 -57.24 -27.45
CA ILE A 65 16.88 -56.67 -26.82
C ILE A 65 16.01 -55.98 -27.87
N LEU A 66 16.61 -55.23 -28.80
CA LEU A 66 15.89 -54.50 -29.83
C LEU A 66 15.14 -55.44 -30.77
N ILE A 67 15.82 -56.47 -31.30
CA ILE A 67 15.22 -57.48 -32.18
C ILE A 67 14.07 -58.19 -31.46
N LYS A 68 14.30 -58.66 -30.23
CA LYS A 68 13.28 -59.33 -29.43
C LYS A 68 12.02 -58.48 -29.21
N LEU A 69 12.17 -57.18 -28.98
CA LEU A 69 11.03 -56.28 -28.79
C LEU A 69 10.25 -56.06 -30.09
N PHE A 70 10.89 -56.06 -31.25
CA PHE A 70 10.20 -56.00 -32.54
C PHE A 70 9.52 -57.32 -32.91
N ASP A 71 10.11 -58.45 -32.56
CA ASP A 71 9.51 -59.78 -32.76
C ASP A 71 8.33 -60.06 -31.81
N SER A 72 8.17 -59.25 -30.75
CA SER A 72 7.11 -59.40 -29.75
C SER A 72 6.30 -58.11 -29.55
N PRO A 73 5.35 -57.78 -30.46
CA PRO A 73 4.53 -56.56 -30.37
C PRO A 73 3.78 -56.41 -29.03
N GLU A 74 3.36 -57.53 -28.43
CA GLU A 74 2.69 -57.56 -27.13
C GLU A 74 3.61 -57.08 -26.00
N GLU A 75 4.88 -57.51 -26.00
CA GLU A 75 5.86 -57.10 -25.01
C GLU A 75 6.20 -55.61 -25.14
N LEU A 76 6.37 -55.14 -26.38
CA LEU A 76 6.61 -53.73 -26.68
C LEU A 76 5.44 -52.85 -26.19
N SER A 77 4.21 -53.24 -26.53
CA SER A 77 3.00 -52.54 -26.08
C SER A 77 2.88 -52.49 -24.55
N ARG A 78 3.22 -53.60 -23.88
CA ARG A 78 3.22 -53.68 -22.41
C ARG A 78 4.21 -52.71 -21.78
N ILE A 79 5.43 -52.60 -22.32
CA ILE A 79 6.45 -51.65 -21.83
C ILE A 79 5.98 -50.20 -22.06
N ARG A 80 5.48 -49.89 -23.26
CA ARG A 80 4.93 -48.56 -23.61
C ARG A 80 3.82 -48.14 -22.65
N LYS A 81 2.88 -49.06 -22.36
CA LYS A 81 1.78 -48.81 -21.43
C LYS A 81 2.27 -48.51 -20.02
N LYS A 82 3.25 -49.28 -19.52
CA LYS A 82 3.87 -49.04 -18.21
C LYS A 82 4.61 -47.70 -18.14
N ALA A 83 5.39 -47.38 -19.17
CA ALA A 83 6.08 -46.10 -19.30
C ALA A 83 5.08 -44.93 -19.28
N TYR A 84 4.03 -45.01 -20.10
CA TYR A 84 2.99 -43.98 -20.18
C TYR A 84 2.26 -43.77 -18.84
N GLN A 85 1.84 -44.87 -18.19
CA GLN A 85 1.14 -44.81 -16.89
C GLN A 85 1.99 -44.13 -15.81
N TYR A 86 3.30 -44.36 -15.82
CA TYR A 86 4.22 -43.69 -14.91
C TYR A 86 4.45 -42.23 -15.31
N GLY A 87 4.73 -41.97 -16.59
CA GLY A 87 4.97 -40.61 -17.11
C GLY A 87 3.78 -39.66 -16.88
N ARG A 88 2.54 -40.17 -16.87
CA ARG A 88 1.35 -39.39 -16.50
C ARG A 88 1.37 -38.86 -15.06
N LYS A 89 2.12 -39.48 -14.15
CA LYS A 89 2.27 -39.02 -12.76
C LYS A 89 3.38 -37.97 -12.59
N THR A 90 4.23 -37.80 -13.60
CA THR A 90 5.39 -36.89 -13.56
C THR A 90 5.18 -35.61 -14.38
N ILE A 91 3.96 -35.38 -14.88
CA ILE A 91 3.63 -34.14 -15.59
C ILE A 91 3.54 -32.97 -14.62
N TRP A 92 3.86 -31.76 -15.11
CA TRP A 92 3.85 -30.55 -14.29
C TRP A 92 2.58 -30.30 -13.47
N PRO A 93 1.35 -30.52 -14.00
CA PRO A 93 0.13 -30.39 -13.20
C PRO A 93 0.07 -31.32 -11.97
N GLU A 94 0.50 -32.59 -12.11
CA GLU A 94 0.51 -33.57 -11.01
C GLU A 94 1.56 -33.20 -9.95
N ILE A 95 2.76 -32.81 -10.41
CA ILE A 95 3.82 -32.32 -9.53
C ILE A 95 3.38 -31.05 -8.79
N GLY A 96 2.73 -30.11 -9.48
CA GLY A 96 2.16 -28.90 -8.88
C GLY A 96 1.12 -29.23 -7.81
N ALA A 97 0.24 -30.20 -8.06
CA ALA A 97 -0.74 -30.66 -7.07
C ALA A 97 -0.06 -31.27 -5.83
N LEU A 98 1.04 -32.02 -5.99
CA LEU A 98 1.83 -32.53 -4.87
C LEU A 98 2.46 -31.40 -4.04
N TYR A 99 3.03 -30.36 -4.68
CA TYR A 99 3.54 -29.18 -3.98
C TYR A 99 2.44 -28.47 -3.19
N LEU A 100 1.27 -28.24 -3.79
CA LEU A 100 0.14 -27.61 -3.09
C LEU A 100 -0.31 -28.43 -1.88
N LYS A 101 -0.38 -29.77 -2.02
CA LYS A 101 -0.73 -30.67 -0.92
C LYS A 101 0.31 -30.64 0.19
N LEU A 102 1.60 -30.62 -0.15
CA LEU A 102 2.68 -30.49 0.82
C LEU A 102 2.60 -29.17 1.58
N ILE A 103 2.46 -28.04 0.86
CA ILE A 103 2.31 -26.71 1.47
C ILE A 103 1.11 -26.71 2.43
N ALA A 104 -0.05 -27.22 2.01
CA ALA A 104 -1.23 -27.29 2.86
C ALA A 104 -1.02 -28.16 4.11
N ASN A 105 -0.28 -29.26 4.02
CA ASN A 105 0.05 -30.11 5.17
C ASN A 105 1.06 -29.45 6.12
N VAL A 106 2.07 -28.76 5.59
CA VAL A 106 3.01 -27.99 6.40
C VAL A 106 2.27 -26.88 7.13
N LEU A 107 1.40 -26.12 6.44
CA LEU A 107 0.58 -25.07 7.07
C LEU A 107 -0.32 -25.58 8.21
N LYS A 108 -0.77 -26.84 8.17
CA LYS A 108 -1.55 -27.47 9.26
C LYS A 108 -0.72 -27.91 10.46
N SER A 109 0.58 -28.14 10.26
CA SER A 109 1.50 -28.68 11.27
C SER A 109 2.44 -27.64 11.86
N ILE A 110 2.45 -26.43 11.31
CA ILE A 110 2.97 -25.25 12.00
C ILE A 110 2.04 -25.03 13.21
N PRO A 111 2.52 -25.21 14.45
CA PRO A 111 1.75 -24.83 15.63
C PRO A 111 1.32 -23.38 15.44
N ASP A 112 0.15 -23.02 15.95
CA ASP A 112 -0.29 -21.63 16.01
C ASP A 112 0.73 -20.87 16.88
N VAL A 113 1.82 -20.41 16.26
CA VAL A 113 2.80 -19.56 16.91
C VAL A 113 2.03 -18.27 17.08
N LYS A 114 1.37 -18.15 18.23
CA LYS A 114 1.06 -16.85 18.81
C LYS A 114 2.39 -16.12 18.80
N MET A 115 2.60 -15.30 17.77
CA MET A 115 3.67 -14.32 17.78
C MET A 115 3.53 -13.64 19.13
N LYS A 116 4.55 -13.75 19.98
CA LYS A 116 4.56 -12.99 21.22
C LYS A 116 4.21 -11.56 20.84
N GLU A 117 3.33 -10.94 21.63
CA GLU A 117 3.09 -9.50 21.62
C GLU A 117 4.40 -8.81 22.06
N GLU A 118 5.47 -8.96 21.30
CA GLU A 118 6.57 -8.03 21.36
C GLU A 118 6.03 -6.70 20.83
N PRO A 119 6.39 -5.57 21.46
CA PRO A 119 6.03 -4.28 20.90
C PRO A 119 6.48 -4.25 19.44
N VAL A 120 5.51 -4.04 18.54
CA VAL A 120 5.63 -4.11 17.07
C VAL A 120 6.82 -3.29 16.53
N ILE A 121 7.31 -2.34 17.32
CA ILE A 121 8.41 -1.46 16.99
C ILE A 121 9.35 -1.40 18.20
N ASN A 122 10.58 -1.88 18.03
CA ASN A 122 11.68 -1.55 18.94
C ASN A 122 12.20 -0.15 18.54
N PRO A 123 12.02 0.89 19.37
CA PRO A 123 12.43 2.26 19.04
C PRO A 123 13.94 2.37 18.75
N LEU A 124 14.75 1.45 19.29
CA LEU A 124 16.20 1.41 19.07
C LEU A 124 16.59 0.99 17.63
N ILE A 125 15.66 0.42 16.86
CA ILE A 125 15.89 -0.01 15.47
C ILE A 125 15.41 1.07 14.48
N LEU A 126 14.63 2.06 14.95
CA LEU A 126 14.20 3.16 14.09
C LEU A 126 15.41 4.07 13.77
N PRO A 127 15.52 4.56 12.52
CA PRO A 127 16.54 5.54 12.19
C PRO A 127 16.34 6.80 13.02
N GLU A 128 17.46 7.49 13.32
CA GLU A 128 17.38 8.79 13.97
C GLU A 128 16.59 9.76 13.09
N PHE A 129 15.70 10.52 13.71
CA PHE A 129 14.94 11.55 13.02
C PHE A 129 15.88 12.66 12.51
N CYS A 130 15.88 12.89 11.19
CA CYS A 130 16.62 13.98 10.55
C CYS A 130 15.72 14.76 9.57
N LEU A 131 16.11 16.00 9.28
CA LEU A 131 15.41 16.88 8.33
C LEU A 131 16.13 16.98 6.98
N ASP A 132 17.21 16.23 6.77
CA ASP A 132 18.12 16.35 5.62
C ASP A 132 17.40 16.24 4.28
N HIS A 133 16.44 15.31 4.15
CA HIS A 133 15.68 15.17 2.91
C HIS A 133 14.74 16.35 2.68
N ILE A 134 14.09 16.85 3.74
CA ILE A 134 13.22 18.03 3.67
C ILE A 134 14.03 19.26 3.27
N GLN A 135 15.20 19.45 3.87
CA GLN A 135 16.13 20.54 3.52
C GLN A 135 16.61 20.42 2.07
N ARG A 136 16.91 19.21 1.59
CA ARG A 136 17.33 18.98 0.20
C ARG A 136 16.25 19.29 -0.83
N LEU A 137 14.98 19.14 -0.46
CA LEU A 137 13.84 19.48 -1.32
C LEU A 137 13.39 20.94 -1.17
N THR A 138 13.96 21.70 -0.23
CA THR A 138 13.53 23.07 0.07
C THR A 138 14.59 24.06 -0.39
N ASP A 139 14.17 25.07 -1.15
CA ASP A 139 15.00 26.22 -1.48
C ASP A 139 14.50 27.48 -0.76
N ASP A 140 14.90 28.67 -1.22
CA ASP A 140 14.46 29.95 -0.65
C ASP A 140 12.98 30.30 -0.92
N THR A 141 12.33 29.54 -1.80
CA THR A 141 10.93 29.75 -2.22
C THR A 141 10.00 28.85 -1.43
N GLY A 142 10.31 27.55 -1.36
CA GLY A 142 9.44 26.55 -0.77
C GLY A 142 9.99 25.13 -0.93
N ILE A 143 9.22 24.14 -0.51
CA ILE A 143 9.51 22.73 -0.82
C ILE A 143 9.02 22.38 -2.23
N ILE A 144 9.90 21.75 -3.01
CA ILE A 144 9.65 21.34 -4.39
C ILE A 144 8.75 20.12 -4.45
N GLN A 145 7.83 20.12 -5.42
CA GLN A 145 6.99 18.98 -5.74
C GLN A 145 7.84 17.84 -6.27
N HIS A 146 7.68 16.68 -5.63
CA HIS A 146 8.25 15.41 -6.04
C HIS A 146 9.80 15.37 -6.06
N ALA A 147 10.32 14.15 -5.98
CA ALA A 147 11.74 13.87 -6.09
C ALA A 147 11.94 12.64 -6.98
N LYS A 148 13.06 12.59 -7.69
CA LYS A 148 13.56 11.35 -8.28
C LYS A 148 14.58 10.77 -7.31
N TYR A 149 14.13 9.77 -6.54
CA TYR A 149 14.85 9.26 -5.37
C TYR A 149 15.09 10.39 -4.35
N ILE A 150 16.33 10.84 -4.17
CA ILE A 150 16.70 11.91 -3.25
C ILE A 150 16.87 13.27 -3.94
N ILE A 151 16.76 13.34 -5.27
CA ILE A 151 17.03 14.56 -6.04
C ILE A 151 15.71 15.30 -6.31
N PRO A 152 15.59 16.59 -5.95
CA PRO A 152 14.38 17.36 -6.24
C PRO A 152 14.08 17.41 -7.74
N ASN A 153 12.81 17.27 -8.12
CA ASN A 153 12.40 17.36 -9.52
C ASN A 153 11.94 18.78 -9.86
N PHE A 154 12.89 19.64 -10.25
CA PHE A 154 12.60 21.04 -10.61
C PHE A 154 11.60 21.21 -11.76
N LYS A 155 11.29 20.16 -12.54
CA LYS A 155 10.28 20.25 -13.61
C LYS A 155 8.86 20.45 -13.06
N GLU A 156 8.59 20.05 -11.83
CA GLU A 156 7.25 20.06 -11.24
C GLU A 156 6.98 21.33 -10.41
N GLY A 157 8.00 22.13 -10.10
CA GLY A 157 7.84 23.38 -9.33
C GLY A 157 7.39 23.12 -7.88
N TYR A 158 6.43 23.89 -7.38
CA TYR A 158 5.99 23.90 -5.98
C TYR A 158 4.48 23.74 -5.88
N SER A 159 4.01 23.07 -4.81
CA SER A 159 2.60 23.03 -4.46
C SER A 159 2.33 23.65 -3.10
N LEU A 160 1.17 24.29 -2.94
CA LEU A 160 0.65 24.70 -1.65
C LEU A 160 0.47 23.49 -0.73
N ASP A 161 -0.07 22.39 -1.27
CA ASP A 161 -0.26 21.13 -0.55
C ASP A 161 1.03 20.62 0.15
N ASP A 162 2.17 20.67 -0.53
CA ASP A 162 3.46 20.24 0.03
C ASP A 162 4.00 21.24 1.05
N ASN A 163 3.97 22.54 0.73
CA ASN A 163 4.48 23.59 1.62
C ASN A 163 3.69 23.68 2.92
N THR A 164 2.37 23.54 2.85
CA THR A 164 1.48 23.49 4.00
C THR A 164 1.76 22.28 4.91
N ARG A 165 1.96 21.09 4.34
CA ARG A 165 2.31 19.90 5.13
C ARG A 165 3.71 20.03 5.73
N ALA A 166 4.65 20.63 5.01
CA ALA A 166 5.99 20.90 5.49
C ALA A 166 5.99 21.93 6.64
N LEU A 167 5.12 22.95 6.59
CA LEU A 167 4.87 23.86 7.70
C LEU A 167 4.36 23.12 8.93
N LEU A 168 3.31 22.30 8.78
CA LEU A 168 2.72 21.52 9.88
C LEU A 168 3.76 20.59 10.52
N MET A 169 4.53 19.87 9.70
CA MET A 169 5.62 19.01 10.16
C MET A 169 6.67 19.81 10.94
N SER A 170 7.12 20.94 10.40
CA SER A 170 8.14 21.79 11.03
C SER A 170 7.68 22.35 12.37
N LEU A 171 6.39 22.70 12.50
CA LEU A 171 5.78 23.11 13.77
C LEU A 171 5.81 21.99 14.80
N VAL A 172 5.45 20.76 14.41
CA VAL A 172 5.50 19.59 15.28
C VAL A 172 6.93 19.31 15.75
N VAL A 173 7.90 19.34 14.83
CA VAL A 173 9.33 19.13 15.14
C VAL A 173 9.86 20.20 16.08
N PHE A 174 9.57 21.47 15.81
CA PHE A 174 9.97 22.57 16.68
C PHE A 174 9.37 22.41 18.09
N ARG A 175 8.10 22.01 18.18
CA ARG A 175 7.43 21.81 19.47
C ARG A 175 8.05 20.68 20.29
N GLN A 176 8.45 19.58 19.65
CA GLN A 176 9.03 18.42 20.33
C GLN A 176 10.53 18.57 20.63
N ARG A 177 11.29 19.21 19.73
CA ARG A 177 12.77 19.20 19.76
C ARG A 177 13.41 20.59 19.84
N LYS A 178 12.65 21.67 19.70
CA LYS A 178 13.15 23.06 19.62
C LYS A 178 14.24 23.24 18.54
N SER A 179 14.15 22.49 17.43
CA SER A 179 15.11 22.52 16.33
C SER A 179 15.16 23.89 15.66
N LYS A 180 16.36 24.46 15.56
CA LYS A 180 16.59 25.74 14.87
C LYS A 180 16.40 25.58 13.35
N GLU A 181 16.68 24.41 12.82
CA GLU A 181 16.50 24.05 11.42
C GLU A 181 15.02 24.06 11.06
N ALA A 182 14.17 23.43 11.88
CA ALA A 182 12.72 23.49 11.72
C ALA A 182 12.21 24.93 11.77
N LEU A 183 12.75 25.77 12.68
CA LEU A 183 12.38 27.19 12.75
C LEU A 183 12.70 27.96 11.48
N LYS A 184 13.85 27.72 10.85
CA LYS A 184 14.22 28.33 9.56
C LYS A 184 13.28 27.87 8.43
N LEU A 185 12.99 26.57 8.36
CA LEU A 185 12.10 26.01 7.35
C LEU A 185 10.67 26.55 7.48
N MET A 186 10.17 26.74 8.71
CA MET A 186 8.85 27.34 8.94
C MET A 186 8.69 28.71 8.29
N SER A 187 9.71 29.56 8.36
CA SER A 187 9.68 30.88 7.71
C SER A 187 9.51 30.76 6.19
N ILE A 188 10.23 29.83 5.55
CA ILE A 188 10.16 29.61 4.10
C ILE A 188 8.74 29.16 3.70
N TYR A 189 8.21 28.14 4.36
CA TYR A 189 6.89 27.60 4.02
C TYR A 189 5.76 28.59 4.30
N LEU A 190 5.88 29.38 5.37
CA LEU A 190 4.88 30.40 5.70
C LEU A 190 4.94 31.58 4.71
N SER A 191 6.13 31.99 4.28
CA SER A 191 6.30 32.95 3.19
C SER A 191 5.71 32.45 1.88
N PHE A 192 5.87 31.16 1.56
CA PHE A 192 5.23 30.54 0.39
C PHE A 192 3.71 30.59 0.49
N ILE A 193 3.13 30.17 1.63
CA ILE A 193 1.67 30.20 1.84
C ILE A 193 1.13 31.63 1.73
N PHE A 194 1.82 32.61 2.29
CA PHE A 194 1.47 34.02 2.16
C PHE A 194 1.49 34.48 0.70
N TYR A 195 2.54 34.12 -0.05
CA TYR A 195 2.67 34.45 -1.47
C TYR A 195 1.58 33.81 -2.35
N MET A 196 1.11 32.61 -1.98
CA MET A 196 0.09 31.88 -2.73
C MET A 196 -1.35 32.29 -2.37
N GLN A 197 -1.56 33.10 -1.32
CA GLN A 197 -2.88 33.56 -0.93
C GLN A 197 -3.38 34.68 -1.86
N ASN A 198 -4.57 34.52 -2.40
CA ASN A 198 -5.24 35.54 -3.20
C ASN A 198 -5.81 36.66 -2.31
N ASP A 199 -6.20 37.78 -2.94
CA ASP A 199 -6.77 38.94 -2.26
C ASP A 199 -8.10 38.64 -1.56
N ASP A 200 -8.87 37.68 -2.08
CA ASP A 200 -10.12 37.24 -1.48
C ASP A 200 -9.94 36.23 -0.34
N GLY A 201 -8.72 35.77 -0.07
CA GLY A 201 -8.42 34.78 0.96
C GLY A 201 -8.49 33.31 0.51
N THR A 202 -8.79 33.04 -0.77
CA THR A 202 -8.50 31.74 -1.40
C THR A 202 -7.00 31.58 -1.60
N PHE A 203 -6.56 30.40 -2.05
CA PHE A 203 -5.15 30.15 -2.37
C PHE A 203 -5.02 29.59 -3.78
N ARG A 204 -3.87 29.85 -4.41
CA ARG A 204 -3.37 29.11 -5.56
C ARG A 204 -2.69 27.84 -5.07
N ASN A 205 -2.68 26.78 -5.87
CA ASN A 205 -1.99 25.55 -5.51
C ASN A 205 -0.62 25.43 -6.16
N TYR A 206 -0.46 25.84 -7.42
CA TYR A 206 0.72 25.49 -8.21
C TYR A 206 1.54 26.70 -8.63
N LEU A 207 2.82 26.63 -8.31
CA LEU A 207 3.83 27.60 -8.74
C LEU A 207 4.89 26.86 -9.57
N SER A 208 5.17 27.34 -10.78
CA SER A 208 6.23 26.77 -11.61
C SER A 208 7.59 26.99 -10.96
N PHE A 209 8.62 26.24 -11.38
CA PHE A 209 9.99 26.50 -10.92
C PHE A 209 10.53 27.88 -11.33
N LYS A 210 9.97 28.47 -12.39
CA LYS A 210 10.25 29.86 -12.80
C LYS A 210 9.50 30.90 -11.95
N ARG A 211 8.72 30.45 -10.97
CA ARG A 211 7.85 31.27 -10.10
C ARG A 211 6.68 31.91 -10.86
N ASP A 212 6.19 31.23 -11.89
CA ASP A 212 4.95 31.59 -12.57
C ASP A 212 3.77 30.89 -11.91
N PHE A 213 2.70 31.63 -11.61
CA PHE A 213 1.45 31.03 -11.15
C PHE A 213 0.83 30.18 -12.27
N ILE A 214 0.56 28.90 -11.99
CA ILE A 214 -0.01 27.97 -12.96
C ILE A 214 -1.54 27.99 -12.89
N ASP A 215 -2.09 28.12 -11.69
CA ASP A 215 -3.51 28.20 -11.42
C ASP A 215 -3.93 29.53 -10.78
N ARG A 216 -5.22 29.87 -10.93
CA ARG A 216 -5.82 31.06 -10.31
C ARG A 216 -6.38 30.76 -8.91
N VAL A 217 -6.95 29.57 -8.75
CA VAL A 217 -7.53 29.07 -7.50
C VAL A 217 -7.21 27.58 -7.42
N GLY A 218 -6.65 27.18 -6.28
CA GLY A 218 -6.26 25.82 -5.96
C GLY A 218 -7.44 24.90 -5.63
N SER A 219 -7.12 23.65 -5.31
CA SER A 219 -8.12 22.68 -4.90
C SER A 219 -8.63 22.96 -3.49
N GLU A 220 -9.86 22.55 -3.19
CA GLU A 220 -10.39 22.63 -1.81
C GLU A 220 -9.61 21.76 -0.83
N ASP A 221 -8.95 20.71 -1.30
CA ASP A 221 -8.07 19.88 -0.49
C ASP A 221 -6.82 20.67 -0.07
N SER A 222 -6.20 21.40 -1.00
CA SER A 222 -5.07 22.30 -0.69
C SER A 222 -5.46 23.47 0.21
N PHE A 223 -6.66 24.02 0.01
CA PHE A 223 -7.24 25.01 0.91
C PHE A 223 -7.39 24.44 2.33
N GLY A 224 -8.08 23.32 2.47
CA GLY A 224 -8.37 22.73 3.78
C GLY A 224 -7.12 22.35 4.56
N ARG A 225 -6.12 21.74 3.90
CA ARG A 225 -4.82 21.45 4.53
C ARG A 225 -4.14 22.72 5.02
N THR A 226 -4.25 23.80 4.24
CA THR A 226 -3.65 25.11 4.61
C THR A 226 -4.31 25.66 5.86
N ILE A 227 -5.63 25.58 5.97
CA ILE A 227 -6.34 25.97 7.19
C ILE A 227 -5.93 25.10 8.38
N TRP A 228 -5.72 23.79 8.19
CA TRP A 228 -5.19 22.95 9.26
C TRP A 228 -3.82 23.41 9.75
N ALA A 229 -2.86 23.61 8.85
CA ALA A 229 -1.51 24.04 9.22
C ALA A 229 -1.52 25.41 9.93
N LEU A 230 -2.30 26.36 9.42
CA LEU A 230 -2.45 27.70 10.02
C LEU A 230 -3.17 27.64 11.38
N GLY A 231 -4.20 26.82 11.54
CA GLY A 231 -4.85 26.60 12.83
C GLY A 231 -3.87 26.04 13.87
N TYR A 232 -3.05 25.06 13.46
CA TYR A 232 -2.00 24.51 14.32
C TYR A 232 -0.94 25.55 14.69
N LEU A 233 -0.52 26.38 13.73
CA LEU A 233 0.41 27.51 13.93
C LEU A 233 -0.14 28.49 14.96
N VAL A 234 -1.41 28.90 14.83
CA VAL A 234 -2.08 29.82 15.77
C VAL A 234 -2.16 29.23 17.18
N LYS A 235 -2.32 27.91 17.31
CA LYS A 235 -2.33 27.27 18.63
C LYS A 235 -0.93 27.11 19.24
N TYR A 236 0.08 26.82 18.43
CA TYR A 236 1.43 26.54 18.89
C TYR A 236 2.48 27.39 18.16
N PRO A 237 2.40 28.72 18.23
CA PRO A 237 3.31 29.59 17.52
C PRO A 237 4.71 29.52 18.15
N PRO A 238 5.80 29.55 17.36
CA PRO A 238 7.15 29.65 17.88
C PRO A 238 7.41 30.96 18.66
N ASN A 239 6.79 32.06 18.22
CA ASN A 239 6.85 33.40 18.83
C ASN A 239 5.66 34.25 18.34
N SER A 240 5.55 35.49 18.83
CA SER A 240 4.44 36.40 18.49
C SER A 240 4.34 36.72 16.99
N SER A 241 5.45 36.93 16.29
CA SER A 241 5.42 37.24 14.85
C SER A 241 4.78 36.12 14.03
N PHE A 242 5.08 34.87 14.37
CA PHE A 242 4.45 33.70 13.74
C PHE A 242 2.95 33.57 14.09
N PHE A 243 2.57 33.96 15.30
CA PHE A 243 1.16 33.99 15.71
C PHE A 243 0.36 35.00 14.88
N GLU A 244 0.83 36.25 14.80
CA GLU A 244 0.11 37.34 14.11
C GLU A 244 -0.13 37.02 12.63
N ILE A 245 0.90 36.62 11.89
CA ILE A 245 0.75 36.27 10.47
C ILE A 245 -0.14 35.03 10.29
N GLY A 246 -0.09 34.07 11.21
CA GLY A 246 -0.96 32.89 11.19
C GLY A 246 -2.43 33.25 11.36
N VAL A 247 -2.73 34.18 12.27
CA VAL A 247 -4.08 34.72 12.49
C VAL A 247 -4.55 35.51 11.27
N GLU A 248 -3.71 36.37 10.71
CA GLU A 248 -4.02 37.19 9.54
C GLU A 248 -4.42 36.31 8.34
N LEU A 249 -3.54 35.36 7.97
CA LEU A 249 -3.76 34.45 6.85
C LEU A 249 -5.04 33.63 7.03
N LEU A 250 -5.25 33.06 8.21
CA LEU A 250 -6.38 32.18 8.48
C LEU A 250 -7.71 32.94 8.52
N ARG A 251 -7.75 34.15 9.11
CA ARG A 251 -8.95 35.00 9.12
C ARG A 251 -9.35 35.46 7.73
N LYS A 252 -8.37 35.78 6.86
CA LYS A 252 -8.64 36.15 5.47
C LYS A 252 -9.39 35.04 4.73
N SER A 253 -9.20 33.78 5.11
CA SER A 253 -9.85 32.62 4.50
C SER A 253 -11.25 32.30 5.03
N PHE A 254 -11.70 32.90 6.14
CA PHE A 254 -13.01 32.63 6.77
C PHE A 254 -14.22 32.73 5.82
N PRO A 255 -14.29 33.71 4.90
CA PRO A 255 -15.44 33.85 4.00
C PRO A 255 -15.70 32.61 3.11
N HIS A 256 -14.71 31.72 2.95
CA HIS A 256 -14.80 30.57 2.05
C HIS A 256 -15.19 29.26 2.73
N PHE A 257 -15.15 29.18 4.06
CA PHE A 257 -15.33 27.92 4.80
C PHE A 257 -16.68 27.26 4.50
N ASN A 258 -17.75 28.05 4.48
CA ASN A 258 -19.10 27.57 4.18
C ASN A 258 -19.36 27.26 2.70
N ASN A 259 -18.43 27.59 1.80
CA ASN A 259 -18.57 27.32 0.36
C ASN A 259 -17.93 26.00 -0.06
N LEU A 260 -17.12 25.38 0.81
CA LEU A 260 -16.45 24.10 0.53
C LEU A 260 -17.46 22.97 0.30
N LYS A 261 -17.13 22.09 -0.64
CA LYS A 261 -17.92 20.94 -1.12
C LYS A 261 -17.19 19.61 -1.00
N SER A 262 -15.86 19.59 -1.17
CA SER A 262 -14.99 18.44 -0.97
C SER A 262 -15.04 18.01 0.49
N ILE A 263 -15.38 16.75 0.74
CA ILE A 263 -15.39 16.22 2.12
C ILE A 263 -14.00 16.28 2.75
N ARG A 264 -12.93 16.08 1.95
CA ARG A 264 -11.55 16.18 2.42
C ARG A 264 -11.15 17.63 2.72
N GLY A 265 -11.53 18.58 1.87
CA GLY A 265 -11.32 20.00 2.11
C GLY A 265 -12.04 20.48 3.38
N ILE A 266 -13.29 20.07 3.56
CA ILE A 266 -14.08 20.35 4.77
C ILE A 266 -13.43 19.71 6.01
N ALA A 267 -13.05 18.42 5.94
CA ALA A 267 -12.46 17.70 7.06
C ALA A 267 -11.15 18.34 7.55
N ASN A 268 -10.24 18.69 6.65
CA ASN A 268 -9.01 19.40 7.04
C ASN A 268 -9.30 20.78 7.65
N THR A 269 -10.26 21.52 7.08
CA THR A 269 -10.67 22.83 7.61
C THR A 269 -11.26 22.72 9.02
N ILE A 270 -12.10 21.71 9.28
CA ILE A 270 -12.63 21.41 10.63
C ILE A 270 -11.50 21.24 11.64
N ILE A 271 -10.46 20.46 11.30
CA ILE A 271 -9.31 20.26 12.19
C ILE A 271 -8.60 21.59 12.46
N GLY A 272 -8.39 22.41 11.43
CA GLY A 272 -7.81 23.75 11.56
C GLY A 272 -8.61 24.68 12.47
N ILE A 273 -9.93 24.73 12.29
CA ILE A 273 -10.84 25.50 13.15
C ILE A 273 -10.76 25.02 14.60
N CYS A 274 -10.75 23.71 14.84
CA CYS A 274 -10.62 23.17 16.21
C CYS A 274 -9.30 23.57 16.87
N TYR A 275 -8.21 23.73 16.12
CA TYR A 275 -6.98 24.28 16.67
C TYR A 275 -7.08 25.79 16.92
N PHE A 276 -7.68 26.55 15.99
CA PHE A 276 -7.89 27.98 16.15
C PHE A 276 -8.73 28.33 17.39
N LEU A 277 -9.84 27.61 17.61
CA LEU A 277 -10.74 27.82 18.76
C LEU A 277 -10.06 27.56 20.12
N LYS A 278 -8.97 26.81 20.16
CA LYS A 278 -8.16 26.66 21.39
C LYS A 278 -7.36 27.91 21.76
N SER A 279 -7.23 28.87 20.85
CA SER A 279 -6.67 30.20 21.11
C SER A 279 -7.78 31.26 21.20
N PHE A 280 -8.94 31.02 20.59
CA PHE A 280 -10.09 31.92 20.57
C PHE A 280 -11.40 31.18 20.97
N PRO A 281 -11.53 30.75 22.24
CA PRO A 281 -12.66 29.89 22.66
C PRO A 281 -14.02 30.59 22.63
N ASP A 282 -14.05 31.93 22.67
CA ASP A 282 -15.28 32.72 22.72
C ASP A 282 -15.78 33.18 21.33
N ASP A 283 -15.09 32.78 20.26
CA ASP A 283 -15.48 33.10 18.88
C ASP A 283 -16.71 32.26 18.46
N LYS A 284 -17.90 32.82 18.71
CA LYS A 284 -19.19 32.17 18.44
C LYS A 284 -19.43 31.96 16.95
N ASP A 285 -18.98 32.88 16.11
CA ASP A 285 -19.19 32.79 14.66
C ASP A 285 -18.41 31.61 14.08
N ILE A 286 -17.16 31.44 14.52
CA ILE A 286 -16.34 30.29 14.10
C ILE A 286 -16.84 28.98 14.69
N LYS A 287 -17.39 28.97 15.91
CA LYS A 287 -18.09 27.79 16.46
C LYS A 287 -19.32 27.40 15.64
N ASN A 288 -20.11 28.36 15.18
CA ASN A 288 -21.25 28.10 14.30
C ASN A 288 -20.79 27.53 12.95
N ILE A 289 -19.73 28.08 12.36
CA ILE A 289 -19.13 27.54 11.12
C ILE A 289 -18.63 26.11 11.33
N LEU A 290 -17.95 25.81 12.45
CA LEU A 290 -17.52 24.46 12.80
C LEU A 290 -18.71 23.49 12.83
N ASN A 291 -19.81 23.89 13.45
CA ASN A 291 -21.03 23.08 13.53
C ASN A 291 -21.62 22.82 12.13
N ASP A 292 -21.76 23.86 11.30
CA ASP A 292 -22.30 23.75 9.94
C ASP A 292 -21.44 22.83 9.04
N MET A 293 -20.12 22.99 9.11
CA MET A 293 -19.19 22.15 8.36
C MET A 293 -19.24 20.69 8.83
N THR A 294 -19.30 20.45 10.14
CA THR A 294 -19.43 19.11 10.70
C THR A 294 -20.74 18.45 10.26
N PHE A 295 -21.83 19.21 10.25
CA PHE A 295 -23.13 18.73 9.79
C PHE A 295 -23.12 18.37 8.30
N LYS A 296 -22.38 19.10 7.45
CA LYS A 296 -22.20 18.72 6.03
C LYS A 296 -21.53 17.36 5.88
N VAL A 297 -20.49 17.08 6.67
CA VAL A 297 -19.79 15.77 6.65
C VAL A 297 -20.74 14.66 7.08
N ILE A 298 -21.48 14.85 8.17
CA ILE A 298 -22.47 13.88 8.67
C ILE A 298 -23.61 13.66 7.67
N LYS A 299 -24.09 14.72 7.01
CA LYS A 299 -25.11 14.60 5.97
C LYS A 299 -24.60 13.78 4.78
N SER A 300 -23.32 13.92 4.41
CA SER A 300 -22.71 13.08 3.37
C SER A 300 -22.63 11.61 3.79
N TYR A 301 -22.31 11.33 5.06
CA TYR A 301 -22.37 9.99 5.63
C TYR A 301 -23.77 9.39 5.53
N GLN A 302 -24.79 10.10 6.02
CA GLN A 302 -26.18 9.65 5.99
C GLN A 302 -26.67 9.39 4.57
N LYS A 303 -26.26 10.22 3.61
CA LYS A 303 -26.64 10.08 2.19
C LYS A 303 -26.08 8.80 1.55
N HIS A 304 -24.85 8.40 1.88
CA HIS A 304 -24.18 7.28 1.20
C HIS A 304 -24.15 5.98 2.01
N LYS A 305 -24.42 6.06 3.31
CA LYS A 305 -24.49 4.90 4.20
C LYS A 305 -25.53 3.90 3.71
N THR A 306 -25.14 2.64 3.66
CA THR A 306 -26.03 1.48 3.55
C THR A 306 -25.56 0.40 4.51
N GLU A 307 -26.31 -0.69 4.64
CA GLU A 307 -25.99 -1.83 5.51
C GLU A 307 -24.53 -2.29 5.42
N ASN A 308 -23.97 -2.38 4.20
CA ASN A 308 -22.60 -2.84 3.95
C ASN A 308 -21.60 -1.72 3.60
N TRP A 309 -22.00 -0.46 3.70
CA TRP A 309 -21.16 0.68 3.30
C TRP A 309 -21.33 1.80 4.31
N HIS A 310 -20.41 1.89 5.26
CA HIS A 310 -20.42 2.87 6.34
C HIS A 310 -19.40 3.97 6.03
N TRP A 311 -19.62 4.67 4.91
CA TRP A 311 -18.69 5.67 4.41
C TRP A 311 -19.38 6.92 3.85
N PHE A 312 -18.63 8.02 3.80
CA PHE A 312 -19.11 9.37 3.49
C PHE A 312 -19.41 9.62 2.01
N GLU A 313 -18.87 8.78 1.14
CA GLU A 313 -18.86 8.92 -0.31
C GLU A 313 -19.14 7.55 -0.96
N PRO A 314 -19.58 7.48 -2.23
CA PRO A 314 -19.74 6.20 -2.94
C PRO A 314 -18.41 5.52 -3.31
N ILE A 315 -17.29 6.15 -2.93
CA ILE A 315 -15.93 5.74 -3.23
C ILE A 315 -15.05 5.96 -2.00
N LEU A 316 -14.12 5.05 -1.74
CA LEU A 316 -13.03 5.19 -0.79
C LEU A 316 -11.76 5.43 -1.62
N SER A 317 -11.19 6.64 -1.52
CA SER A 317 -10.05 7.07 -2.34
C SER A 317 -8.78 7.17 -1.51
N TYR A 318 -8.31 8.38 -1.20
CA TYR A 318 -7.06 8.65 -0.49
C TYR A 318 -7.28 9.47 0.78
N ASP A 319 -6.25 9.56 1.60
CA ASP A 319 -6.21 10.37 2.82
C ASP A 319 -7.43 10.11 3.71
N ASN A 320 -7.91 8.86 3.71
CA ASN A 320 -9.28 8.54 4.14
C ASN A 320 -9.44 8.73 5.66
N GLY A 321 -8.38 8.51 6.43
CA GLY A 321 -8.38 8.67 7.88
C GLY A 321 -8.65 10.11 8.35
N ILE A 322 -8.43 11.12 7.50
CA ILE A 322 -8.68 12.53 7.86
C ILE A 322 -10.16 12.83 8.09
N ILE A 323 -11.06 12.14 7.39
CA ILE A 323 -12.50 12.39 7.51
C ILE A 323 -13.00 12.02 8.92
N PRO A 324 -12.86 10.77 9.41
CA PRO A 324 -13.20 10.44 10.80
C PRO A 324 -12.35 11.19 11.82
N LEU A 325 -11.07 11.46 11.55
CA LEU A 325 -10.24 12.29 12.43
C LEU A 325 -10.86 13.68 12.66
N SER A 326 -11.39 14.31 11.60
CA SER A 326 -12.04 15.62 11.72
C SER A 326 -13.28 15.58 12.61
N LEU A 327 -14.06 14.50 12.55
CA LEU A 327 -15.23 14.31 13.42
C LEU A 327 -14.82 14.10 14.88
N LEU A 328 -13.71 13.38 15.13
CA LEU A 328 -13.18 13.23 16.50
C LEU A 328 -12.70 14.57 17.08
N TYR A 329 -12.13 15.46 16.26
CA TYR A 329 -11.81 16.83 16.68
C TYR A 329 -13.08 17.64 16.93
N ALA A 330 -14.04 17.62 16.01
CA ALA A 330 -15.31 18.34 16.15
C ALA A 330 -16.09 17.89 17.40
N TYR A 331 -16.14 16.58 17.69
CA TYR A 331 -16.78 16.05 18.90
C TYR A 331 -16.21 16.67 20.18
N LYS A 332 -14.89 16.84 20.28
CA LYS A 332 -14.28 17.43 21.48
C LYS A 332 -14.66 18.88 21.70
N GLU A 333 -14.97 19.62 20.64
CA GLU A 333 -15.34 21.03 20.72
C GLU A 333 -16.86 21.23 20.83
N LEU A 334 -17.67 20.34 20.21
CA LEU A 334 -19.14 20.46 20.12
C LEU A 334 -19.90 19.58 21.12
N GLY A 335 -19.32 18.47 21.58
CA GLY A 335 -19.93 17.56 22.55
C GLY A 335 -21.11 16.72 22.04
N ASP A 336 -21.39 16.70 20.74
CA ASP A 336 -22.51 15.94 20.17
C ASP A 336 -22.13 14.47 19.93
N GLU A 337 -22.78 13.57 20.69
CA GLU A 337 -22.60 12.12 20.62
C GLU A 337 -22.90 11.50 19.24
N ASN A 338 -23.74 12.14 18.42
CA ASN A 338 -23.97 11.68 17.05
C ASN A 338 -22.72 11.86 16.18
N ILE A 339 -21.92 12.91 16.40
CA ILE A 339 -20.62 13.10 15.73
C ILE A 339 -19.70 11.93 16.07
N LEU A 340 -19.58 11.60 17.36
CA LEU A 340 -18.72 10.51 17.85
C LEU A 340 -19.14 9.16 17.27
N LYS A 341 -20.45 8.89 17.24
CA LYS A 341 -21.01 7.67 16.65
C LYS A 341 -20.60 7.52 15.18
N VAL A 342 -20.77 8.56 14.37
CA VAL A 342 -20.40 8.53 12.94
C VAL A 342 -18.89 8.35 12.76
N ALA A 343 -18.08 9.01 13.61
CA ALA A 343 -16.63 8.82 13.60
C ALA A 343 -16.25 7.36 13.84
N TYR A 344 -16.80 6.71 14.88
CA TYR A 344 -16.46 5.31 15.18
C TYR A 344 -17.04 4.30 14.19
N GLU A 345 -18.24 4.52 13.65
CA GLU A 345 -18.78 3.65 12.59
C GLU A 345 -17.89 3.69 11.34
N SER A 346 -17.42 4.87 10.95
CA SER A 346 -16.54 5.04 9.78
C SER A 346 -15.11 4.57 10.02
N ILE A 347 -14.57 4.70 11.24
CA ILE A 347 -13.28 4.10 11.63
C ILE A 347 -13.33 2.57 11.48
N LYS A 348 -14.36 1.93 12.06
CA LYS A 348 -14.55 0.47 11.97
C LYS A 348 -14.68 0.00 10.53
N PHE A 349 -15.36 0.77 9.70
CA PHE A 349 -15.43 0.49 8.27
C PHE A 349 -14.06 0.57 7.59
N LEU A 350 -13.32 1.64 7.85
CA LEU A 350 -11.99 1.84 7.27
C LEU A 350 -11.01 0.74 7.69
N GLU A 351 -11.03 0.35 8.97
CA GLU A 351 -10.29 -0.81 9.50
C GLU A 351 -10.64 -2.10 8.77
N LYS A 352 -11.94 -2.41 8.64
CA LYS A 352 -12.41 -3.61 7.94
C LYS A 352 -11.91 -3.66 6.49
N VAL A 353 -11.79 -2.51 5.83
CA VAL A 353 -11.31 -2.44 4.45
C VAL A 353 -9.79 -2.52 4.37
N THR A 354 -9.08 -1.76 5.20
CA THR A 354 -7.65 -1.51 5.06
C THR A 354 -6.77 -2.36 5.97
N MET A 355 -7.33 -3.05 6.96
CA MET A 355 -6.57 -3.88 7.91
C MET A 355 -7.02 -5.35 7.93
N ASN A 356 -7.80 -5.79 6.94
CA ASN A 356 -8.33 -7.17 6.85
C ASN A 356 -7.30 -8.29 6.73
N LYS A 357 -6.02 -7.96 6.49
CA LYS A 357 -4.91 -8.93 6.40
C LYS A 357 -4.05 -8.97 7.67
N GLY A 358 -4.44 -8.28 8.74
CA GLY A 358 -3.63 -8.13 9.95
C GLY A 358 -2.51 -7.09 9.84
N TYR A 359 -2.47 -6.33 8.74
CA TYR A 359 -1.57 -5.19 8.54
C TYR A 359 -2.25 -4.12 7.70
N LEU A 360 -1.76 -2.89 7.75
CA LEU A 360 -2.31 -1.77 6.97
C LEU A 360 -2.03 -1.94 5.48
N ALA A 361 -3.10 -2.01 4.69
CA ALA A 361 -3.13 -2.04 3.24
C ALA A 361 -4.13 -0.98 2.74
N PRO A 362 -3.68 0.28 2.52
CA PRO A 362 -4.54 1.34 2.00
C PRO A 362 -5.13 1.03 0.63
N VAL A 363 -6.14 1.80 0.21
CA VAL A 363 -6.69 1.68 -1.14
C VAL A 363 -5.69 2.24 -2.17
N GLY A 364 -5.51 1.52 -3.27
CA GLY A 364 -4.65 1.95 -4.37
C GLY A 364 -5.26 3.03 -5.26
N SER A 365 -4.45 4.01 -5.68
CA SER A 365 -4.90 5.17 -6.47
C SER A 365 -5.22 4.90 -7.92
N ASP A 366 -4.70 3.81 -8.50
CA ASP A 366 -4.98 3.46 -9.89
C ASP A 366 -6.46 3.12 -10.11
N ASN A 367 -7.09 2.46 -9.12
CA ASN A 367 -8.52 2.21 -9.09
C ASN A 367 -9.01 2.27 -7.64
N TRP A 368 -9.54 3.44 -7.28
CA TRP A 368 -10.19 3.66 -6.00
C TRP A 368 -11.33 2.68 -5.73
N TYR A 369 -11.57 2.39 -4.45
CA TYR A 369 -12.54 1.39 -4.05
C TYR A 369 -13.96 1.95 -4.15
N LYS A 370 -14.67 1.56 -5.21
CA LYS A 370 -16.07 1.96 -5.43
C LYS A 370 -17.01 1.03 -4.68
N LYS A 371 -18.10 1.58 -4.15
CA LYS A 371 -19.18 0.82 -3.51
C LYS A 371 -19.68 -0.29 -4.44
N GLY A 372 -19.63 -1.54 -3.98
CA GLY A 372 -20.03 -2.74 -4.74
C GLY A 372 -19.01 -3.22 -5.78
N GLY A 373 -17.83 -2.58 -5.89
CA GLY A 373 -16.77 -2.95 -6.82
C GLY A 373 -15.54 -3.56 -6.14
N GLY A 374 -14.45 -3.69 -6.89
CA GLY A 374 -13.11 -3.98 -6.35
C GLY A 374 -12.25 -2.72 -6.23
N CYS A 375 -11.00 -2.89 -5.82
CA CYS A 375 -10.00 -1.82 -5.76
C CYS A 375 -8.61 -2.30 -6.17
N SER A 376 -7.76 -1.36 -6.58
CA SER A 376 -6.35 -1.62 -6.82
C SER A 376 -5.62 -1.97 -5.53
N ARG A 377 -4.76 -3.00 -5.61
CA ARG A 377 -3.89 -3.43 -4.49
C ARG A 377 -2.59 -2.61 -4.40
N PHE A 378 -2.23 -1.90 -5.47
CA PHE A 378 -0.98 -1.14 -5.62
C PHE A 378 -1.27 0.34 -5.89
N ALA A 379 -0.23 1.16 -5.96
CA ALA A 379 -0.32 2.63 -6.01
C ALA A 379 -0.97 3.22 -4.75
N GLN A 380 -0.67 2.65 -3.58
CA GLN A 380 -1.08 3.19 -2.28
C GLN A 380 -0.31 4.48 -1.99
N GLN A 381 -0.94 5.42 -1.28
CA GLN A 381 -0.30 6.68 -0.96
C GLN A 381 0.16 6.69 0.51
N PRO A 382 1.42 7.08 0.81
CA PRO A 382 1.93 7.14 2.18
C PRO A 382 1.14 8.06 3.11
N ILE A 383 0.41 9.04 2.56
CA ILE A 383 -0.44 9.96 3.33
C ILE A 383 -1.54 9.21 4.10
N ASP A 384 -2.09 8.12 3.55
CA ASP A 384 -3.10 7.32 4.25
C ASP A 384 -2.54 6.70 5.53
N ALA A 385 -1.28 6.24 5.53
CA ALA A 385 -0.66 5.69 6.73
C ALA A 385 -0.55 6.73 7.84
N ALA A 386 -0.12 7.95 7.50
CA ALA A 386 -0.07 9.05 8.46
C ALA A 386 -1.47 9.42 9.00
N ALA A 387 -2.47 9.49 8.11
CA ALA A 387 -3.86 9.77 8.47
C ALA A 387 -4.42 8.73 9.44
N MET A 388 -4.16 7.43 9.19
CA MET A 388 -4.58 6.34 10.07
C MET A 388 -3.97 6.45 11.47
N VAL A 389 -2.66 6.73 11.56
CA VAL A 389 -1.99 6.93 12.86
C VAL A 389 -2.61 8.09 13.64
N MET A 390 -2.84 9.23 12.98
CA MET A 390 -3.45 10.39 13.64
C MET A 390 -4.90 10.11 14.07
N MET A 391 -5.67 9.42 13.23
CA MET A 391 -7.04 8.99 13.50
C MET A 391 -7.12 8.07 14.72
N PHE A 392 -6.34 6.99 14.76
CA PHE A 392 -6.33 6.07 15.90
C PHE A 392 -5.82 6.72 17.18
N TYR A 393 -4.75 7.52 17.09
CA TYR A 393 -4.25 8.24 18.26
C TYR A 393 -5.30 9.18 18.85
N GLN A 394 -6.04 9.92 18.00
CA GLN A 394 -7.12 10.78 18.47
C GLN A 394 -8.30 9.97 19.05
N ALA A 395 -8.63 8.82 18.45
CA ALA A 395 -9.65 7.92 18.97
C ALA A 395 -9.27 7.40 20.36
N TYR A 396 -8.04 6.92 20.54
CA TYR A 396 -7.46 6.54 21.82
C TYR A 396 -7.49 7.69 22.84
N LEU A 397 -7.15 8.92 22.44
CA LEU A 397 -7.19 10.05 23.35
C LEU A 397 -8.58 10.31 23.93
N ILE A 398 -9.64 10.02 23.16
CA ILE A 398 -11.04 10.16 23.56
C ILE A 398 -11.52 8.95 24.38
N SER A 399 -11.34 7.73 23.89
CA SER A 399 -11.90 6.51 24.50
C SER A 399 -11.03 5.91 25.61
N LYS A 400 -9.72 6.15 25.59
CA LYS A 400 -8.68 5.41 26.34
C LYS A 400 -8.64 3.91 26.03
N ASP A 401 -9.25 3.49 24.93
CA ASP A 401 -9.24 2.11 24.46
C ASP A 401 -7.94 1.81 23.73
N LYS A 402 -7.13 0.90 24.30
CA LYS A 402 -5.81 0.50 23.77
C LYS A 402 -5.88 -0.36 22.50
N THR A 403 -7.07 -0.71 22.04
CA THR A 403 -7.25 -1.40 20.75
C THR A 403 -7.09 -0.44 19.56
N PHE A 404 -7.23 0.87 19.78
CA PHE A 404 -6.76 1.93 18.89
C PHE A 404 -5.30 2.26 19.19
#